data_AF-A0A066RR99-F1
#
_entry.id   AF-A0A066RR99-F1
#
_cell.length_a   1.000
_cell.length_b   1.000
_cell.length_c   1.000
_cell.angle_alpha   90.00
_cell.angle_beta   90.00
_cell.angle_gamma   90.00
#
_symmetry.space_group_name_H-M   'P 1'
#
loop_
_entity.id
_entity.type
_entity.pdbx_description
1 polymer ?
#
loop_
_entity_poly.entity_id
_entity_poly.type
_entity_poly.pdbx_seq_one_letter_code
_entity_poly.pdbx_strand_id
1 'polypeptide(L)'
;MNNNPQQLLFNIDLDELAAIQQIVGATESQVKAAYNRALSRTARTVRSLANKKIRDDLQVKSLKAIRKRFQQFRLRSPSKQKKLDELRLWFGLNEMPVGYLRGRIKRKGTRRNPLGAVFTPKGKMQAQHYEQGFIANRYNRRSIFTRKGESRYPIQEARVPVSDSLHTTIEDEIFDQLPDIFLRHFETDLKGRVAMGRNRRNWRE
;
A
#
# COMPACT_ATOMS: atom_id res chain seq x y z
N MET A 1 20.99 -2.91 12.26
CA MET A 1 19.82 -3.49 11.56
C MET A 1 19.23 -2.38 10.70
N ASN A 2 19.36 -2.47 9.39
CA ASN A 2 18.87 -1.42 8.48
C ASN A 2 17.34 -1.44 8.50
N ASN A 3 16.72 -0.49 9.22
CA ASN A 3 15.30 -0.19 9.10
C ASN A 3 15.07 0.28 7.67
N ASN A 4 14.68 -0.66 6.82
CA ASN A 4 14.24 -0.35 5.48
C ASN A 4 12.89 0.38 5.66
N PRO A 5 12.73 1.66 5.30
CA PRO A 5 11.48 2.42 5.49
C PRO A 5 10.29 1.79 4.74
N GLN A 6 10.56 0.80 3.90
CA GLN A 6 9.58 0.00 3.16
C GLN A 6 9.09 -1.25 3.91
N GLN A 7 9.60 -1.53 5.11
CA GLN A 7 9.25 -2.71 5.92
C GLN A 7 8.89 -2.28 7.33
N LEU A 8 7.59 -2.07 7.57
CA LEU A 8 7.08 -1.65 8.87
C LEU A 8 6.41 -2.85 9.58
N LEU A 9 6.72 -2.99 10.87
CA LEU A 9 6.24 -4.06 11.75
C LEU A 9 5.02 -3.56 12.51
N PHE A 10 3.91 -4.29 12.37
CA PHE A 10 2.70 -4.10 13.16
C PHE A 10 2.90 -4.75 14.52
N ASN A 11 2.88 -3.95 15.61
CA ASN A 11 2.94 -4.48 16.97
C ASN A 11 1.52 -4.71 17.48
N ILE A 12 1.27 -5.91 18.00
CA ILE A 12 -0.03 -6.31 18.54
C ILE A 12 0.11 -6.41 20.04
N ASP A 13 -0.79 -5.75 20.76
CA ASP A 13 -0.87 -5.88 22.21
C ASP A 13 -1.30 -7.31 22.59
N LEU A 14 -0.38 -8.08 23.17
CA LEU A 14 -0.63 -9.45 23.57
C LEU A 14 -1.48 -9.53 24.84
N ASP A 15 -1.44 -8.51 25.69
CA ASP A 15 -2.20 -8.46 26.94
C ASP A 15 -3.68 -8.25 26.63
N GLU A 16 -3.99 -7.41 25.64
CA GLU A 16 -5.36 -7.23 25.16
C GLU A 16 -5.94 -8.52 24.56
N LEU A 17 -5.13 -9.28 23.80
CA LEU A 17 -5.55 -10.58 23.28
C LEU A 17 -5.82 -11.60 24.40
N ALA A 18 -5.01 -11.60 25.45
CA ALA A 18 -5.19 -12.46 26.61
C ALA A 18 -6.48 -12.10 27.38
N ALA A 19 -6.77 -10.81 27.55
CA ALA A 19 -8.01 -10.35 28.17
C ALA A 19 -9.24 -10.80 27.38
N ILE A 20 -9.24 -10.63 26.05
CA ILE A 20 -10.32 -11.09 25.17
C ILE A 20 -10.49 -12.61 25.25
N GLN A 21 -9.40 -13.37 25.28
CA GLN A 21 -9.44 -14.82 25.43
C GLN A 21 -10.15 -15.23 26.74
N GLN A 22 -9.80 -14.60 27.86
CA GLN A 22 -10.39 -14.89 29.16
C GLN A 22 -11.88 -14.55 29.20
N ILE A 23 -12.27 -13.38 28.69
CA ILE A 23 -13.67 -12.94 28.63
C ILE A 23 -14.54 -13.90 27.81
N VAL A 24 -14.02 -14.37 26.68
CA VAL A 24 -14.78 -15.23 25.76
C VAL A 24 -14.69 -16.72 26.13
N GLY A 25 -13.79 -17.10 27.06
CA GLY A 25 -13.56 -18.49 27.44
C GLY A 25 -12.98 -19.34 26.31
N ALA A 26 -12.15 -18.75 25.44
CA ALA A 26 -11.63 -19.41 24.26
C ALA A 26 -10.40 -20.28 24.56
N THR A 27 -10.26 -21.39 23.83
CA THR A 27 -9.05 -22.23 23.90
C THR A 27 -7.88 -21.58 23.16
N GLU A 28 -6.64 -21.94 23.51
CA GLU A 28 -5.44 -21.43 22.83
C GLU A 28 -5.45 -21.74 21.31
N SER A 29 -5.99 -22.90 20.92
CA SER A 29 -6.16 -23.29 19.52
C SER A 29 -7.15 -22.40 18.76
N GLN A 30 -8.23 -21.97 19.43
CA GLN A 30 -9.20 -21.02 18.87
C GLN A 30 -8.60 -19.64 18.72
N VAL A 31 -7.85 -19.18 19.71
CA VAL A 31 -7.12 -17.90 19.69
C VAL A 31 -6.13 -17.86 18.53
N LYS A 32 -5.25 -18.87 18.40
CA LYS A 32 -4.29 -18.94 17.28
C LYS A 32 -4.97 -18.93 15.91
N ALA A 33 -6.08 -19.66 15.77
CA ALA A 33 -6.80 -19.71 14.51
C ALA A 33 -7.55 -18.41 14.18
N ALA A 34 -8.15 -17.76 15.19
CA ALA A 34 -8.78 -16.45 15.06
C ALA A 34 -7.75 -15.38 14.71
N TYR A 35 -6.62 -15.34 15.43
CA TYR A 35 -5.49 -14.46 15.19
C TYR A 35 -5.00 -14.57 13.74
N ASN A 36 -4.72 -15.78 13.27
CA ASN A 36 -4.24 -16.01 11.92
C ASN A 36 -5.23 -15.54 10.86
N ARG A 37 -6.54 -15.71 11.10
CA ARG A 37 -7.58 -15.25 10.19
C ARG A 37 -7.76 -13.74 10.23
N ALA A 38 -7.67 -13.14 11.42
CA ALA A 38 -7.73 -11.71 11.64
C ALA A 38 -6.58 -11.00 10.91
N LEU A 39 -5.35 -11.51 10.97
CA LEU A 39 -4.23 -10.98 10.19
C LEU A 39 -4.51 -10.93 8.68
N SER A 40 -5.03 -12.04 8.12
CA SER A 40 -5.38 -12.10 6.69
C SER A 40 -6.47 -11.10 6.31
N ARG A 41 -7.49 -10.94 7.16
CA ARG A 41 -8.59 -10.00 6.92
C ARG A 41 -8.12 -8.55 7.04
N THR A 42 -7.32 -8.26 8.07
CA THR A 42 -6.70 -6.95 8.30
C THR A 42 -5.87 -6.55 7.09
N ALA A 43 -4.95 -7.42 6.63
CA ALA A 43 -4.15 -7.14 5.44
C ALA A 43 -5.01 -6.78 4.21
N ARG A 44 -6.12 -7.52 3.99
CA ARG A 44 -7.04 -7.25 2.88
C ARG A 44 -7.78 -5.91 3.03
N THR A 45 -8.25 -5.59 4.24
CA THR A 45 -8.91 -4.31 4.55
C THR A 45 -7.94 -3.15 4.35
N VAL A 46 -6.74 -3.26 4.92
CA VAL A 46 -5.68 -2.25 4.83
C VAL A 46 -5.26 -2.04 3.39
N ARG A 47 -5.09 -3.10 2.61
CA ARG A 47 -4.84 -2.99 1.17
C ARG A 47 -5.93 -2.20 0.46
N SER A 48 -7.19 -2.42 0.80
CA SER A 48 -8.31 -1.70 0.21
C SER A 48 -8.28 -0.22 0.57
N LEU A 49 -8.08 0.09 1.86
CA LEU A 49 -7.96 1.46 2.38
C LEU A 49 -6.78 2.19 1.75
N ALA A 50 -5.60 1.56 1.72
CA ALA A 50 -4.40 2.08 1.09
C ALA A 50 -4.63 2.41 -0.38
N ASN A 51 -5.19 1.48 -1.16
CA ASN A 51 -5.47 1.73 -2.58
C ASN A 51 -6.44 2.90 -2.78
N LYS A 52 -7.42 3.06 -1.87
CA LYS A 52 -8.37 4.18 -1.92
C LYS A 52 -7.67 5.50 -1.62
N LYS A 53 -6.92 5.58 -0.52
CA LYS A 53 -6.19 6.78 -0.11
C LYS A 53 -5.13 7.19 -1.13
N ILE A 54 -4.31 6.25 -1.59
CA ILE A 54 -3.32 6.48 -2.67
C ILE A 54 -4.00 7.02 -3.94
N ARG A 55 -5.16 6.47 -4.32
CA ARG A 55 -5.91 6.96 -5.49
C ARG A 55 -6.36 8.40 -5.28
N ASP A 56 -6.89 8.70 -4.10
CA ASP A 56 -7.49 9.99 -3.81
C ASP A 56 -6.42 11.07 -3.67
N ASP A 57 -5.26 10.78 -3.05
CA ASP A 57 -4.15 11.71 -2.88
C ASP A 57 -3.35 11.95 -4.16
N LEU A 58 -2.98 10.89 -4.87
CA LEU A 58 -2.22 11.01 -6.13
C LEU A 58 -3.12 11.31 -7.34
N GLN A 59 -4.44 11.22 -7.18
CA GLN A 59 -5.43 11.37 -8.26
C GLN A 59 -5.08 10.48 -9.47
N VAL A 60 -4.81 9.20 -9.23
CA VAL A 60 -4.39 8.27 -10.30
C VAL A 60 -5.56 7.99 -11.26
N LYS A 61 -5.29 7.94 -12.56
CA LYS A 61 -6.31 7.66 -13.59
C LYS A 61 -6.85 6.23 -13.53
N SER A 62 -6.05 5.26 -13.08
CA SER A 62 -6.43 3.85 -13.01
C SER A 62 -5.93 3.17 -11.75
N LEU A 63 -6.82 2.44 -11.08
CA LEU A 63 -6.49 1.59 -9.94
C LEU A 63 -5.51 0.46 -10.30
N LYS A 64 -5.47 0.00 -11.56
CA LYS A 64 -4.54 -1.06 -11.98
C LYS A 64 -3.08 -0.65 -11.81
N ALA A 65 -2.77 0.65 -11.95
CA ALA A 65 -1.43 1.18 -11.74
C ALA A 65 -1.03 1.20 -10.25
N ILE A 66 -1.99 1.37 -9.35
CA ILE A 66 -1.79 1.38 -7.89
C ILE A 66 -1.70 -0.04 -7.33
N ARG A 67 -2.54 -0.97 -7.80
CA ARG A 67 -2.64 -2.33 -7.23
C ARG A 67 -1.33 -3.12 -7.23
N LYS A 68 -0.41 -2.81 -8.16
CA LYS A 68 0.94 -3.40 -8.23
C LYS A 68 1.91 -2.83 -7.20
N ARG A 69 1.60 -1.67 -6.63
CA ARG A 69 2.44 -0.90 -5.71
C ARG A 69 2.19 -1.27 -4.26
N PHE A 70 0.98 -1.67 -3.87
CA PHE A 70 0.76 -2.24 -2.54
C PHE A 70 0.87 -3.76 -2.60
N GLN A 71 1.94 -4.32 -2.04
CA GLN A 71 2.11 -5.76 -1.86
C GLN A 71 2.08 -6.08 -0.37
N GLN A 72 1.21 -7.01 0.02
CA GLN A 72 1.20 -7.55 1.38
C GLN A 72 1.96 -8.86 1.39
N PHE A 73 2.82 -9.03 2.37
CA PHE A 73 3.57 -10.24 2.61
C PHE A 73 3.19 -10.77 3.99
N ARG A 74 2.58 -11.95 4.01
CA ARG A 74 2.39 -12.66 5.27
C ARG A 74 3.67 -13.43 5.57
N LEU A 75 4.35 -13.09 6.66
CA LEU A 75 5.38 -13.97 7.19
C LEU A 75 4.70 -15.00 8.08
N ARG A 76 4.73 -16.24 7.64
CA ARG A 76 4.38 -17.35 8.51
C ARG A 76 5.49 -17.52 9.53
N SER A 77 5.12 -17.66 10.78
CA SER A 77 6.08 -17.98 11.83
C SER A 77 6.84 -19.26 11.46
N PRO A 78 8.19 -19.26 11.50
CA PRO A 78 8.98 -20.45 11.19
C PRO A 78 8.75 -21.60 12.19
N SER A 79 8.26 -21.27 13.39
CA SER A 79 7.84 -22.26 14.36
C SER A 79 6.35 -22.55 14.19
N LYS A 80 6.02 -23.75 13.71
CA LYS A 80 4.63 -24.25 13.63
C LYS A 80 3.87 -24.22 14.97
N GLN A 81 4.50 -23.89 16.10
CA GLN A 81 3.90 -24.04 17.44
C GLN A 81 4.18 -22.90 18.45
N LYS A 82 5.27 -22.11 18.34
CA LYS A 82 5.67 -21.17 19.43
C LYS A 82 5.59 -19.68 19.12
N LYS A 83 5.52 -19.23 17.87
CA LYS A 83 5.43 -17.81 17.53
C LYS A 83 4.20 -17.53 16.69
N LEU A 84 3.53 -16.41 16.97
CA LEU A 84 2.40 -15.91 16.18
C LEU A 84 2.88 -15.48 14.79
N ASP A 85 1.98 -15.58 13.80
CA ASP A 85 2.28 -15.07 12.46
C ASP A 85 2.45 -13.54 12.48
N GLU A 86 3.25 -13.03 11.56
CA GLU A 86 3.53 -11.60 11.41
C GLU A 86 3.02 -11.10 10.05
N LEU A 87 2.47 -9.88 10.05
CA LEU A 87 2.06 -9.20 8.83
C LEU A 87 3.14 -8.18 8.43
N ARG A 88 3.71 -8.33 7.24
CA ARG A 88 4.58 -7.32 6.62
C ARG A 88 3.86 -6.67 5.45
N LEU A 89 3.86 -5.35 5.43
CA LEU A 89 3.30 -4.58 4.33
C LEU A 89 4.46 -3.95 3.56
N TRP A 90 4.46 -4.11 2.24
CA TRP A 90 5.42 -3.47 1.35
C TRP A 90 4.73 -2.44 0.48
N PHE A 91 5.34 -1.26 0.46
CA PHE A 91 4.86 -0.10 -0.26
C PHE A 91 5.81 0.22 -1.41
N GLY A 92 5.29 0.11 -2.63
CA GLY A 92 5.97 0.48 -3.86
C GLY A 92 5.98 1.98 -4.06
N LEU A 93 6.82 2.66 -3.27
CA LEU A 93 7.04 4.11 -3.25
C LEU A 93 7.84 4.63 -4.48
N ASN A 94 8.12 3.76 -5.45
CA ASN A 94 8.82 4.12 -6.69
C ASN A 94 8.10 5.24 -7.43
N GLU A 95 8.82 6.03 -8.21
CA GLU A 95 8.24 7.10 -9.01
C GLU A 95 7.13 6.61 -9.98
N MET A 96 6.15 7.47 -10.25
CA MET A 96 5.04 7.20 -11.14
C MET A 96 5.19 7.92 -12.48
N PRO A 97 4.93 7.25 -13.63
CA PRO A 97 4.93 7.96 -14.90
C PRO A 97 3.79 8.98 -14.97
N VAL A 98 4.07 10.17 -15.50
CA VAL A 98 3.14 11.31 -15.57
C VAL A 98 1.80 10.92 -16.18
N GLY A 99 1.80 10.05 -17.19
CA GLY A 99 0.60 9.66 -17.93
C GLY A 99 -0.42 8.89 -17.08
N TYR A 100 -0.02 8.28 -15.96
CA TYR A 100 -0.92 7.60 -15.04
C TYR A 100 -1.63 8.53 -14.05
N LEU A 101 -1.14 9.76 -13.88
CA LEU A 101 -1.66 10.73 -12.92
C LEU A 101 -2.63 11.68 -13.60
N ARG A 102 -3.68 12.11 -12.88
CA ARG A 102 -4.54 13.21 -13.34
C ARG A 102 -3.83 14.53 -13.08
N GLY A 103 -3.96 15.46 -14.03
CA GLY A 103 -3.35 16.76 -13.95
C GLY A 103 -3.31 17.45 -15.31
N ARG A 104 -2.67 18.62 -15.35
CA ARG A 104 -2.49 19.42 -16.56
C ARG A 104 -1.05 19.28 -17.03
N ILE A 105 -0.88 19.01 -18.33
CA ILE A 105 0.43 18.95 -18.99
C ILE A 105 0.52 20.17 -19.92
N LYS A 106 1.53 21.01 -19.72
CA LYS A 106 1.79 22.21 -20.52
C LYS A 106 3.23 22.21 -21.05
N ARG A 107 3.41 22.76 -22.26
CA ARG A 107 4.75 23.03 -22.80
C ARG A 107 5.30 24.27 -22.09
N LYS A 108 6.58 24.27 -21.75
CA LYS A 108 7.32 25.45 -21.35
C LYS A 108 8.07 25.98 -22.59
N GLY A 109 7.99 27.27 -22.87
CA GLY A 109 8.52 27.87 -24.09
C GLY A 109 7.63 27.70 -25.33
N THR A 110 8.16 28.11 -26.49
CA THR A 110 7.42 28.09 -27.76
C THR A 110 7.72 26.82 -28.56
N ARG A 111 7.03 26.64 -29.70
CA ARG A 111 7.33 25.51 -30.61
C ARG A 111 8.72 25.64 -31.25
N ARG A 112 9.17 26.88 -31.48
CA ARG A 112 10.47 27.21 -32.08
C ARG A 112 11.60 27.21 -31.06
N ASN A 113 11.31 27.57 -29.81
CA ASN A 113 12.25 27.55 -28.70
C ASN A 113 11.66 26.77 -27.50
N PRO A 114 11.74 25.43 -27.50
CA PRO A 114 11.20 24.61 -26.44
C PRO A 114 12.07 24.70 -25.17
N LEU A 115 11.44 24.99 -24.03
CA LEU A 115 12.08 25.05 -22.70
C LEU A 115 11.61 23.88 -21.80
N GLY A 116 11.13 22.81 -22.43
CA GLY A 116 10.65 21.61 -21.75
C GLY A 116 9.14 21.52 -21.57
N ALA A 117 8.73 20.78 -20.55
CA ALA A 117 7.33 20.55 -20.21
C ALA A 117 7.11 20.62 -18.69
N VAL A 118 5.89 21.01 -18.31
CA VAL A 118 5.46 21.11 -16.92
C VAL A 118 4.26 20.20 -16.72
N PHE A 119 4.29 19.43 -15.64
CA PHE A 119 3.15 18.67 -15.15
C PHE A 119 2.65 19.30 -13.85
N THR A 120 1.42 19.78 -13.87
CA THR A 120 0.71 20.23 -12.67
C THR A 120 -0.26 19.11 -12.25
N PRO A 121 0.05 18.32 -11.21
CA PRO A 121 -0.83 17.26 -10.75
C PRO A 121 -2.14 17.84 -10.19
N LYS A 122 -3.22 17.03 -10.23
CA LYS A 122 -4.48 17.36 -9.53
C LYS A 122 -4.42 16.96 -8.05
N GLY A 123 -3.56 16.00 -7.71
CA GLY A 123 -3.36 15.50 -6.35
C GLY A 123 -2.55 16.46 -5.47
N LYS A 124 -2.21 16.01 -4.26
CA LYS A 124 -1.46 16.79 -3.24
C LYS A 124 0.02 17.05 -3.57
N MET A 125 0.50 16.58 -4.73
CA MET A 125 1.90 16.72 -5.13
C MET A 125 2.20 18.11 -5.70
N GLN A 126 3.46 18.52 -5.62
CA GLN A 126 3.93 19.75 -6.25
C GLN A 126 4.06 19.60 -7.77
N ALA A 127 3.95 20.73 -8.48
CA ALA A 127 4.18 20.77 -9.93
C ALA A 127 5.62 20.36 -10.27
N GLN A 128 5.77 19.60 -11.35
CA GLN A 128 7.07 19.07 -11.79
C GLN A 128 7.48 19.68 -13.12
N HIS A 129 8.74 20.07 -13.21
CA HIS A 129 9.34 20.65 -14.39
C HIS A 129 10.31 19.66 -15.03
N TYR A 130 10.21 19.49 -16.35
CA TYR A 130 11.06 18.60 -17.14
C TYR A 130 11.70 19.39 -18.26
N GLU A 131 12.95 19.80 -18.08
CA GLU A 131 13.66 20.70 -19.00
C GLU A 131 13.82 20.10 -20.40
N GLN A 132 14.21 18.83 -20.47
CA GLN A 132 14.31 18.07 -21.73
C GLN A 132 13.00 17.35 -22.10
N GLY A 133 11.91 17.68 -21.42
CA GLY A 133 10.61 17.05 -21.59
C GLY A 133 9.85 17.58 -22.79
N PHE A 134 9.26 16.68 -23.59
CA PHE A 134 8.32 17.04 -24.65
C PHE A 134 7.00 16.28 -24.50
N ILE A 135 5.92 16.89 -24.98
CA ILE A 135 4.57 16.32 -24.88
C ILE A 135 4.31 15.46 -26.11
N ALA A 136 3.89 14.22 -25.89
CA ALA A 136 3.48 13.33 -26.97
C ALA A 136 2.33 12.40 -26.53
N ASN A 137 1.65 11.83 -27.53
CA ASN A 137 0.71 10.73 -27.34
C ASN A 137 1.40 9.43 -27.73
N ARG A 138 1.71 8.57 -26.75
CA ARG A 138 2.35 7.24 -26.96
C ARG A 138 1.78 6.25 -25.96
N TYR A 139 1.81 4.95 -26.26
CA TYR A 139 1.26 3.90 -25.40
C TYR A 139 -0.19 4.20 -24.95
N ASN A 140 -1.01 4.69 -25.88
CA ASN A 140 -2.41 5.11 -25.68
C ASN A 140 -2.62 6.13 -24.55
N ARG A 141 -1.63 6.97 -24.28
CA ARG A 141 -1.75 8.05 -23.30
C ARG A 141 -0.98 9.30 -23.72
N ARG A 142 -1.54 10.46 -23.39
CA ARG A 142 -0.83 11.73 -23.45
C ARG A 142 0.06 11.88 -22.21
N SER A 143 1.35 12.12 -22.41
CA SER A 143 2.32 12.25 -21.32
C SER A 143 3.49 13.17 -21.69
N ILE A 144 4.41 13.34 -20.75
CA ILE A 144 5.71 13.97 -20.96
C ILE A 144 6.74 12.86 -21.19
N PHE A 145 7.57 13.03 -22.21
CA PHE A 145 8.64 12.10 -22.56
C PHE A 145 9.97 12.84 -22.61
N THR A 146 11.04 12.13 -22.27
CA THR A 146 12.44 12.55 -22.43
C THR A 146 13.14 11.60 -23.39
N ARG A 147 14.23 12.04 -24.02
CA ARG A 147 15.10 11.17 -24.82
C ARG A 147 16.19 10.62 -23.90
N LYS A 148 16.62 9.36 -24.10
CA LYS A 148 17.75 8.81 -23.33
C LYS A 148 19.12 9.31 -23.80
N GLY A 149 19.20 9.83 -25.03
CA GLY A 149 20.41 10.38 -25.63
C GLY A 149 20.05 11.34 -26.76
N GLU A 150 21.04 11.71 -27.57
CA GLU A 150 20.87 12.68 -28.66
C GLU A 150 19.95 12.16 -29.78
N SER A 151 19.99 10.85 -30.01
CA SER A 151 19.15 10.17 -30.98
C SER A 151 17.65 10.35 -30.69
N ARG A 152 16.85 10.38 -31.77
CA ARG A 152 15.39 10.50 -31.68
C ARG A 152 14.75 9.40 -30.83
N TYR A 153 15.35 8.22 -30.77
CA TYR A 153 14.95 7.11 -29.92
C TYR A 153 16.18 6.56 -29.17
N PRO A 154 15.99 5.89 -28.03
CA PRO A 154 14.72 5.61 -27.35
C PRO A 154 14.19 6.79 -26.51
N ILE A 155 12.86 6.85 -26.36
CA ILE A 155 12.18 7.83 -25.50
C ILE A 155 11.70 7.15 -24.22
N GLN A 156 11.72 7.88 -23.11
CA GLN A 156 11.29 7.43 -21.80
C GLN A 156 10.17 8.34 -21.29
N GLU A 157 9.15 7.75 -20.67
CA GLU A 157 8.11 8.55 -20.02
C GLU A 157 8.68 9.19 -18.75
N ALA A 158 8.44 10.50 -18.60
CA ALA A 158 8.84 11.25 -17.42
C ALA A 158 8.11 10.73 -16.17
N ARG A 159 8.79 10.79 -15.04
CA ARG A 159 8.33 10.24 -13.77
C ARG A 159 8.21 11.32 -12.69
N VAL A 160 7.28 11.11 -11.78
CA VAL A 160 6.97 11.99 -10.65
C VAL A 160 7.33 11.23 -9.37
N PRO A 161 8.10 11.83 -8.44
CA PRO A 161 8.32 11.26 -7.12
C PRO A 161 7.00 11.26 -6.34
N VAL A 162 6.61 10.09 -5.86
CA VAL A 162 5.37 9.91 -5.07
C VAL A 162 5.67 9.48 -3.63
N SER A 163 6.94 9.26 -3.29
CA SER A 163 7.35 8.72 -1.99
C SER A 163 6.82 9.54 -0.83
N ASP A 164 7.06 10.84 -0.85
CA ASP A 164 6.88 11.70 0.32
C ASP A 164 5.39 11.88 0.62
N SER A 165 4.59 12.17 -0.41
CA SER A 165 3.14 12.27 -0.28
C SER A 165 2.49 10.95 0.11
N LEU A 166 3.08 9.80 -0.21
CA LEU A 166 2.52 8.51 0.16
C LEU A 166 2.93 8.08 1.57
N HIS A 167 4.16 8.41 2.00
CA HIS A 167 4.67 8.04 3.32
C HIS A 167 3.79 8.62 4.42
N THR A 168 3.56 9.93 4.39
CA THR A 168 2.71 10.64 5.37
C THR A 168 1.29 10.06 5.40
N THR A 169 0.66 9.87 4.24
CA THR A 169 -0.70 9.29 4.17
C THR A 169 -0.76 7.87 4.72
N ILE A 170 0.27 7.06 4.47
CA ILE A 170 0.32 5.68 4.93
C ILE A 170 0.50 5.64 6.45
N GLU A 171 1.42 6.43 6.99
CA GLU A 171 1.68 6.48 8.43
C GLU A 171 0.47 7.03 9.19
N ASP A 172 0.07 8.26 8.89
CA ASP A 172 -0.92 8.98 9.70
C ASP A 172 -2.35 8.41 9.53
N GLU A 173 -2.71 7.90 8.36
CA GLU A 173 -4.11 7.55 8.09
C GLU A 173 -4.40 6.04 8.07
N ILE A 174 -3.39 5.21 7.80
CA ILE A 174 -3.58 3.76 7.64
C ILE A 174 -3.07 3.01 8.85
N PHE A 175 -1.92 3.39 9.41
CA PHE A 175 -1.33 2.66 10.53
C PHE A 175 -2.04 2.92 11.85
N ASP A 176 -2.52 4.14 12.07
CA ASP A 176 -3.33 4.47 13.25
C ASP A 176 -4.58 3.60 13.37
N GLN A 177 -5.13 3.11 12.25
CA GLN A 177 -6.33 2.27 12.23
C GLN A 177 -6.03 0.76 12.28
N LEU A 178 -4.77 0.35 12.16
CA LEU A 178 -4.39 -1.07 12.07
C LEU A 178 -4.81 -1.88 13.32
N PRO A 179 -4.51 -1.43 14.56
CA PRO A 179 -4.87 -2.16 15.77
C PRO A 179 -6.38 -2.40 15.85
N ASP A 180 -7.18 -1.35 15.68
CA ASP A 180 -8.64 -1.42 15.78
C ASP A 180 -9.25 -2.35 14.72
N ILE A 181 -8.78 -2.26 13.47
CA ILE A 181 -9.24 -3.14 12.40
C ILE A 181 -8.92 -4.60 12.73
N PHE A 182 -7.71 -4.85 13.26
CA PHE A 182 -7.27 -6.18 13.63
C PHE A 182 -8.09 -6.75 14.78
N LEU A 183 -8.23 -6.01 15.88
CA LEU A 183 -8.98 -6.41 17.07
C LEU A 183 -10.43 -6.72 16.73
N ARG A 184 -11.07 -5.87 15.92
CA ARG A 184 -12.44 -6.11 15.46
C ARG A 184 -12.57 -7.43 14.68
N HIS A 185 -11.64 -7.74 13.78
CA HIS A 185 -11.65 -9.01 13.05
C HIS A 185 -11.36 -10.19 13.97
N PHE A 186 -10.44 -10.02 14.92
CA PHE A 186 -10.05 -11.05 15.88
C PHE A 186 -11.21 -11.42 16.80
N GLU A 187 -11.79 -10.43 17.47
CA GLU A 187 -12.89 -10.61 18.42
C GLU A 187 -14.11 -11.25 17.74
N THR A 188 -14.49 -10.76 16.56
CA THR A 188 -15.62 -11.30 15.79
C THR A 188 -15.38 -12.77 15.41
N ASP A 189 -14.18 -13.12 14.94
CA ASP A 189 -13.86 -14.49 14.54
C ASP A 189 -13.72 -15.42 15.76
N LEU A 190 -13.17 -14.92 16.87
CA LEU A 190 -13.03 -15.68 18.11
C LEU A 190 -14.39 -16.01 18.72
N LYS A 191 -15.26 -15.01 18.90
CA LYS A 191 -16.64 -15.21 19.37
C LYS A 191 -17.38 -16.23 18.50
N GLY A 192 -17.26 -16.11 17.18
CA GLY A 192 -17.85 -17.07 16.25
C GLY A 192 -17.33 -18.50 16.42
N ARG A 193 -16.02 -18.68 16.64
CA ARG A 193 -15.42 -20.02 16.86
C ARG A 193 -15.87 -20.64 18.16
N VAL A 194 -15.94 -19.85 19.24
CA VAL A 194 -16.42 -20.33 20.54
C VAL A 194 -17.88 -20.74 20.45
N ALA A 195 -18.74 -19.90 19.87
CA ALA A 195 -20.16 -20.21 19.68
C ALA A 195 -20.38 -21.49 18.85
N MET A 196 -19.57 -21.72 17.81
CA MET A 196 -19.66 -22.91 16.97
C MET A 196 -18.87 -24.13 17.49
N GLY A 197 -18.15 -24.02 18.61
CA GLY A 197 -17.26 -25.07 19.10
C GLY A 197 -16.11 -25.45 18.16
N ARG A 198 -15.81 -24.62 17.14
CA ARG A 198 -14.77 -24.91 16.14
C ARG A 198 -13.38 -24.84 16.77
N ASN A 199 -12.47 -25.70 16.32
CA ASN A 199 -11.06 -25.72 16.73
C ASN A 199 -10.84 -25.90 18.25
N ARG A 200 -11.74 -26.59 18.95
CA ARG A 200 -11.62 -26.89 20.39
C ARG A 200 -10.46 -27.84 20.72
N ARG A 201 -10.22 -28.84 19.87
CA ARG A 201 -9.01 -29.68 19.88
C ARG A 201 -8.12 -29.28 18.70
N ASN A 202 -6.83 -29.59 18.80
CA ASN A 202 -5.76 -29.14 17.91
C ASN A 202 -6.14 -29.17 16.41
N TRP A 203 -5.50 -28.30 15.60
CA TRP A 203 -5.69 -28.09 14.14
C TRP A 203 -5.73 -29.37 13.26
N ARG A 204 -5.44 -30.54 13.82
CA ARG A 204 -5.43 -31.84 13.16
C ARG A 204 -6.50 -32.74 13.79
N GLU A 205 -7.75 -32.50 13.44
CA GLU A 205 -8.86 -33.46 13.46
C GLU A 205 -9.98 -32.88 12.60
#